data_AF-A0A232F967-F1
#
_entry.id   AF-A0A232F967-F1
#
_cell.length_a   1.000
_cell.length_b   1.000
_cell.length_c   1.000
_cell.angle_alpha   90.00
_cell.angle_beta   90.00
_cell.angle_gamma   90.00
#
_symmetry.space_group_name_H-M   'P 1'
#
loop_
_entity.id
_entity.type
_entity.pdbx_description
1 polymer ?
#
loop_
_entity_poly.entity_id
_entity_poly.type
_entity_poly.pdbx_seq_one_letter_code
_entity_poly.pdbx_strand_id
1 'polypeptide(L)'
;MDSAKRTTTTTTCSPVNGTILNGGQHQRRSIRDEELARLEAEIKKAYVLKALHAQLAEQEADRLAAEAQARIEHEVARCRSDVEHEQRQRARELELKKRTDELKETLDRQVEEKREERCLLEEEERKERRLLIQLDRIREEKDQMERFRRREELAEQELLQRLVQQEIRAIERSKLKEREALEELRNENYARELGERSEKLKKLQLNARKRREEAIEKVAKMLLELQAERSERRRLMSDLMLEEVKIDVELEAREAELRRRQKMRDYAEGLQEQIRFEEECRRRFLEREREFAEAVMAKVMQSETMERLTAEVRRRRRLEYREELERLMRQREQARLEELTRLRVAFEEERKEELAEKEEARNARLILLEQHIDNVADFMSRKSLYERERGVVEESRKKK
;
A
#
# COMPACT_ATOMS: atom_id res chain seq x y z
N MET A 1 -12.17 -148.68 98.69
CA MET A 1 -11.55 -149.87 98.09
C MET A 1 -10.45 -150.31 99.01
N ASP A 2 -10.31 -151.54 99.44
CA ASP A 2 -11.17 -152.73 99.47
C ASP A 2 -10.32 -153.73 100.25
N SER A 3 -10.95 -154.79 100.73
CA SER A 3 -10.29 -156.04 101.09
C SER A 3 -9.37 -155.96 102.32
N ALA A 4 -9.91 -156.23 103.50
CA ALA A 4 -10.03 -157.60 104.02
C ALA A 4 -8.70 -158.21 104.47
N LYS A 5 -8.63 -158.53 105.77
CA LYS A 5 -8.79 -159.90 106.30
C LYS A 5 -8.59 -159.79 107.82
N ARG A 6 -9.66 -160.02 108.58
CA ARG A 6 -10.04 -161.35 109.10
C ARG A 6 -9.06 -161.77 110.18
N THR A 7 -9.46 -161.55 111.45
CA THR A 7 -10.11 -162.57 112.30
C THR A 7 -9.05 -163.59 112.77
N THR A 8 -9.08 -164.15 113.96
CA THR A 8 -10.15 -164.99 114.50
C THR A 8 -9.63 -165.40 115.89
N THR A 9 -10.37 -165.08 116.96
CA THR A 9 -11.25 -166.00 117.70
C THR A 9 -10.50 -166.92 118.67
N THR A 10 -10.69 -166.82 119.98
CA THR A 10 -11.84 -167.28 120.82
C THR A 10 -11.45 -168.56 121.55
N THR A 11 -12.20 -168.88 122.61
CA THR A 11 -12.59 -170.26 122.99
C THR A 11 -11.67 -170.88 124.06
N THR A 12 -11.92 -170.75 125.36
CA THR A 12 -12.96 -171.35 126.26
C THR A 12 -12.53 -172.65 126.95
N CYS A 13 -13.04 -172.80 128.18
CA CYS A 13 -13.51 -174.03 128.85
C CYS A 13 -12.50 -175.12 129.27
N SER A 14 -12.45 -175.36 130.59
CA SER A 14 -12.85 -176.60 131.31
C SER A 14 -12.38 -177.98 130.79
N PRO A 15 -12.47 -179.06 131.60
CA PRO A 15 -12.15 -179.24 133.03
C PRO A 15 -11.50 -180.65 133.31
N VAL A 16 -11.34 -181.02 134.60
CA VAL A 16 -11.38 -182.42 135.12
C VAL A 16 -10.17 -183.37 134.85
N ASN A 17 -9.90 -184.21 135.87
CA ASN A 17 -9.02 -185.38 135.96
C ASN A 17 -7.51 -185.09 136.09
N GLY A 18 -6.76 -185.70 137.01
CA GLY A 18 -7.08 -186.80 137.90
C GLY A 18 -5.78 -187.51 138.31
N THR A 19 -5.80 -188.00 139.54
CA THR A 19 -5.28 -189.30 139.98
C THR A 19 -3.77 -189.65 140.03
N ILE A 20 -3.35 -189.95 141.28
CA ILE A 20 -2.70 -191.18 141.83
C ILE A 20 -1.41 -191.70 141.15
N LEU A 21 -0.34 -191.87 141.94
CA LEU A 21 0.29 -193.17 142.33
C LEU A 21 1.78 -193.03 142.67
N ASN A 22 2.15 -193.74 143.75
CA ASN A 22 3.46 -194.30 144.11
C ASN A 22 4.58 -193.33 144.54
N GLY A 23 5.32 -193.52 145.63
CA GLY A 23 5.39 -194.59 146.62
C GLY A 23 6.70 -194.50 147.43
N GLY A 24 6.77 -195.22 148.56
CA GLY A 24 8.00 -195.66 149.26
C GLY A 24 8.65 -194.66 150.23
N GLN A 25 8.75 -194.87 151.56
CA GLN A 25 9.52 -195.89 152.32
C GLN A 25 11.04 -195.78 152.05
N HIS A 26 11.95 -195.61 153.01
CA HIS A 26 12.16 -196.32 154.29
C HIS A 26 12.64 -195.36 155.41
N GLN A 27 12.05 -195.41 156.62
CA GLN A 27 12.40 -196.31 157.75
C GLN A 27 13.82 -196.05 158.27
N ARG A 28 14.07 -195.76 159.57
CA ARG A 28 13.59 -196.48 160.77
C ARG A 28 13.93 -195.70 162.06
N ARG A 29 13.01 -195.84 163.05
CA ARG A 29 13.22 -196.08 164.52
C ARG A 29 14.04 -195.06 165.33
N SER A 30 13.70 -194.71 166.58
CA SER A 30 12.75 -195.25 167.55
C SER A 30 12.71 -194.33 168.79
N ILE A 31 11.51 -194.02 169.26
CA ILE A 31 11.01 -194.09 170.66
C ILE A 31 11.87 -193.40 171.74
N ARG A 32 11.57 -192.12 172.00
CA ARG A 32 11.79 -191.32 173.24
C ARG A 32 11.34 -189.86 172.97
N ASP A 33 10.19 -189.62 172.35
CA ASP A 33 8.80 -189.75 172.83
C ASP A 33 8.31 -188.56 173.68
N GLU A 34 7.22 -187.98 173.17
CA GLU A 34 6.20 -187.11 173.78
C GLU A 34 6.49 -185.61 173.98
N GLU A 35 7.69 -185.17 174.34
CA GLU A 35 7.97 -183.73 174.52
C GLU A 35 8.47 -183.03 173.24
N LEU A 36 9.24 -183.73 172.40
CA LEU A 36 9.78 -183.20 171.15
C LEU A 36 8.70 -183.00 170.07
N ALA A 37 7.64 -183.83 170.09
CA ALA A 37 6.55 -183.75 169.12
C ALA A 37 5.69 -182.48 169.29
N ARG A 38 5.60 -181.93 170.50
CA ARG A 38 4.91 -180.65 170.75
C ARG A 38 5.72 -179.47 170.24
N LEU A 39 7.04 -179.50 170.43
CA LEU A 39 7.97 -178.51 169.85
C LEU A 39 8.02 -178.57 168.33
N GLU A 40 8.03 -179.77 167.73
CA GLU A 40 7.94 -179.91 166.27
C GLU A 40 6.61 -179.40 165.69
N ALA A 41 5.50 -179.55 166.42
CA ALA A 41 4.21 -179.02 165.99
C ALA A 41 4.17 -177.48 166.05
N GLU A 42 4.79 -176.87 167.08
CA GLU A 42 4.93 -175.41 167.18
C GLU A 42 5.89 -174.84 166.13
N ILE A 43 6.98 -175.54 165.83
CA ILE A 43 7.91 -175.18 164.74
C ILE A 43 7.22 -175.31 163.38
N LYS A 44 6.42 -176.37 163.15
CA LYS A 44 5.61 -176.50 161.92
C LYS A 44 4.59 -175.37 161.79
N LYS A 45 3.96 -174.94 162.89
CA LYS A 45 3.08 -173.74 162.90
C LYS A 45 3.84 -172.46 162.55
N ALA A 46 5.04 -172.28 163.09
CA ALA A 46 5.89 -171.12 162.79
C ALA A 46 6.33 -171.09 161.30
N TYR A 47 6.62 -172.24 160.70
CA TYR A 47 6.95 -172.32 159.27
C TYR A 47 5.77 -172.02 158.36
N VAL A 48 4.54 -172.43 158.73
CA VAL A 48 3.33 -172.10 157.96
C VAL A 48 3.02 -170.60 158.03
N LEU A 49 3.22 -169.96 159.19
CA LEU A 49 3.08 -168.50 159.34
C LEU A 49 4.10 -167.71 158.51
N LYS A 50 5.32 -168.24 158.38
CA LYS A 50 6.36 -167.66 157.52
C LYS A 50 6.00 -167.75 156.04
N ALA A 51 5.39 -168.86 155.60
CA ALA A 51 4.95 -169.04 154.22
C ALA A 51 3.80 -168.09 153.84
N LEU A 52 2.85 -167.86 154.76
CA LEU A 52 1.74 -166.91 154.55
C LEU A 52 2.20 -165.44 154.47
N HIS A 53 3.22 -165.05 155.23
CA HIS A 53 3.82 -163.72 155.11
C HIS A 53 4.53 -163.51 153.77
N ALA A 54 5.13 -164.55 153.19
CA ALA A 54 5.76 -164.45 151.88
C ALA A 54 4.72 -164.26 150.74
N GLN A 55 3.55 -164.90 150.85
CA GLN A 55 2.48 -164.77 149.84
C GLN A 55 1.81 -163.39 149.83
N LEU A 56 1.70 -162.73 150.99
CA LEU A 56 1.16 -161.37 151.06
C LEU A 56 2.11 -160.33 150.43
N ALA A 57 3.43 -160.53 150.57
CA ALA A 57 4.44 -159.65 149.98
C ALA A 57 4.47 -159.72 148.44
N GLU A 58 4.21 -160.88 147.83
CA GLU A 58 4.10 -161.02 146.38
C GLU A 58 2.90 -160.25 145.81
N GLN A 59 1.74 -160.31 146.48
CA GLN A 59 0.53 -159.61 145.99
C GLN A 59 0.65 -158.08 146.03
N GLU A 60 1.43 -157.52 146.94
CA GLU A 60 1.70 -156.07 146.99
C GLU A 60 2.68 -155.63 145.89
N ALA A 61 3.66 -156.48 145.53
CA ALA A 61 4.59 -156.19 144.44
C ALA A 61 3.88 -156.12 143.07
N ASP A 62 2.91 -157.01 142.82
CA ASP A 62 2.16 -157.03 141.55
C ASP A 62 1.27 -155.79 141.35
N ARG A 63 0.70 -155.23 142.43
CA ARG A 63 -0.09 -153.99 142.33
C ARG A 63 0.75 -152.78 141.93
N LEU A 64 1.96 -152.66 142.47
CA LEU A 64 2.87 -151.56 142.16
C LEU A 64 3.37 -151.62 140.71
N ALA A 65 3.54 -152.82 140.14
CA ALA A 65 3.95 -153.00 138.75
C ALA A 65 2.88 -152.50 137.75
N ALA A 66 1.59 -152.75 138.03
CA ALA A 66 0.50 -152.33 137.16
C ALA A 66 0.32 -150.80 137.10
N GLU A 67 0.52 -150.10 138.22
CA GLU A 67 0.43 -148.62 138.25
C GLU A 67 1.56 -147.93 137.47
N ALA A 68 2.75 -148.54 137.42
CA ALA A 68 3.87 -148.00 136.65
C ALA A 68 3.63 -148.08 135.14
N GLN A 69 3.01 -149.15 134.63
CA GLN A 69 2.70 -149.30 133.21
C GLN A 69 1.65 -148.28 132.72
N ALA A 70 0.63 -148.01 133.52
CA ALA A 70 -0.40 -147.02 133.17
C ALA A 70 0.15 -145.59 133.00
N ARG A 71 1.21 -145.21 133.76
CA ARG A 71 1.85 -143.89 133.63
C ARG A 71 2.64 -143.75 132.33
N ILE A 72 3.32 -144.81 131.90
CA ILE A 72 4.11 -144.81 130.67
C ILE A 72 3.21 -144.64 129.43
N GLU A 73 2.06 -145.30 129.39
CA GLU A 73 1.13 -145.21 128.26
C GLU A 73 0.57 -143.78 128.07
N HIS A 74 0.33 -143.05 129.16
CA HIS A 74 -0.17 -141.68 129.11
C HIS A 74 0.86 -140.67 128.57
N GLU A 75 2.15 -140.84 128.90
CA GLU A 75 3.22 -139.97 128.39
C GLU A 75 3.45 -140.14 126.88
N VAL A 76 3.39 -141.38 126.39
CA VAL A 76 3.51 -141.68 124.96
C VAL A 76 2.40 -141.03 124.13
N ALA A 77 1.18 -140.96 124.66
CA ALA A 77 0.06 -140.31 123.98
C ALA A 77 0.25 -138.79 123.82
N ARG A 78 0.81 -138.11 124.83
CA ARG A 78 1.10 -136.66 124.74
C ARG A 78 2.13 -136.33 123.67
N CYS A 79 3.26 -137.04 123.63
CA CYS A 79 4.32 -136.76 122.65
C CYS A 79 3.85 -136.90 121.20
N ARG A 80 2.93 -137.82 120.89
CA ARG A 80 2.37 -137.96 119.54
C ARG A 80 1.53 -136.75 119.12
N SER A 81 0.75 -136.18 120.04
CA SER A 81 -0.09 -135.00 119.77
C SER A 81 0.74 -133.76 119.44
N ASP A 82 1.87 -133.55 120.13
CA ASP A 82 2.72 -132.37 119.93
C ASP A 82 3.41 -132.39 118.56
N VAL A 83 3.89 -133.57 118.12
CA VAL A 83 4.54 -133.75 116.81
C VAL A 83 3.58 -133.47 115.64
N GLU A 84 2.31 -133.88 115.74
CA GLU A 84 1.32 -133.62 114.69
C GLU A 84 0.99 -132.12 114.55
N HIS A 85 0.99 -131.37 115.65
CA HIS A 85 0.73 -129.93 115.62
C HIS A 85 1.86 -129.14 114.96
N GLU A 86 3.12 -129.47 115.24
CA GLU A 86 4.28 -128.81 114.62
C GLU A 86 4.33 -129.03 113.10
N GLN A 87 4.03 -130.25 112.63
CA GLN A 87 4.02 -130.56 111.20
C GLN A 87 2.96 -129.74 110.44
N ARG A 88 1.77 -129.54 111.02
CA ARG A 88 0.70 -128.73 110.42
C ARG A 88 1.07 -127.25 110.32
N GLN A 89 1.80 -126.69 111.28
CA GLN A 89 2.24 -125.29 111.23
C GLN A 89 3.29 -125.05 110.14
N ARG A 90 4.30 -125.92 110.04
CA ARG A 90 5.35 -125.83 109.00
C ARG A 90 4.77 -125.91 107.58
N ALA A 91 3.76 -126.75 107.36
CA ALA A 91 3.08 -126.84 106.07
C ALA A 91 2.39 -125.53 105.67
N ARG A 92 1.72 -124.86 106.61
CA ARG A 92 1.03 -123.57 106.36
C ARG A 92 2.00 -122.44 106.04
N GLU A 93 3.14 -122.37 106.73
CA GLU A 93 4.16 -121.36 106.47
C GLU A 93 4.79 -121.49 105.08
N LEU A 94 5.00 -122.73 104.62
CA LEU A 94 5.51 -123.00 103.28
C LEU A 94 4.52 -122.60 102.18
N GLU A 95 3.22 -122.85 102.36
CA GLU A 95 2.19 -122.40 101.42
C GLU A 95 2.08 -120.87 101.34
N LEU A 96 2.17 -120.17 102.48
CA LEU A 96 2.16 -118.70 102.52
C LEU A 96 3.37 -118.12 101.78
N LYS A 97 4.57 -118.67 102.01
CA LYS A 97 5.78 -118.23 101.30
C LYS A 97 5.67 -118.41 99.79
N LYS A 98 5.19 -119.57 99.33
CA LYS A 98 4.94 -119.82 97.90
C LYS A 98 3.99 -118.79 97.29
N ARG A 99 2.87 -118.50 97.94
CA ARG A 99 1.93 -117.46 97.47
C ARG A 99 2.54 -116.07 97.42
N THR A 100 3.39 -115.71 98.40
CA THR A 100 4.05 -114.40 98.39
C THR A 100 5.11 -114.30 97.29
N ASP A 101 5.82 -115.38 96.99
CA ASP A 101 6.84 -115.41 95.95
C ASP A 101 6.18 -115.39 94.56
N GLU A 102 5.09 -116.14 94.35
CA GLU A 102 4.27 -116.06 93.14
C GLU A 102 3.73 -114.64 92.91
N LEU A 103 3.26 -113.97 93.97
CA LEU A 103 2.74 -112.62 93.88
C LEU A 103 3.83 -111.58 93.56
N LYS A 104 5.05 -111.75 94.11
CA LYS A 104 6.22 -110.94 93.74
C LYS A 104 6.59 -111.13 92.27
N GLU A 105 6.67 -112.37 91.80
CA GLU A 105 6.98 -112.65 90.38
C GLU A 105 5.94 -112.02 89.44
N THR A 106 4.65 -112.04 89.79
CA THR A 106 3.62 -111.37 88.97
C THR A 106 3.76 -109.85 88.98
N LEU A 107 4.13 -109.24 90.11
CA LEU A 107 4.37 -107.80 90.20
C LEU A 107 5.62 -107.38 89.41
N ASP A 108 6.69 -108.15 89.48
CA ASP A 108 7.92 -107.87 88.75
C ASP A 108 7.67 -107.92 87.23
N ARG A 109 6.91 -108.90 86.74
CA ARG A 109 6.49 -108.95 85.32
C ARG A 109 5.65 -107.73 84.91
N GLN A 110 4.71 -107.30 85.74
CA GLN A 110 3.91 -106.09 85.46
C GLN A 110 4.77 -104.82 85.40
N VAL A 111 5.81 -104.74 86.23
CA VAL A 111 6.76 -103.62 86.20
C VAL A 111 7.60 -103.65 84.93
N GLU A 112 8.05 -104.82 84.49
CA GLU A 112 8.79 -105.01 83.23
C GLU A 112 7.92 -104.64 82.02
N GLU A 113 6.69 -105.14 81.94
CA GLU A 113 5.73 -104.77 80.88
C GLU A 113 5.51 -103.25 80.82
N LYS A 114 5.35 -102.58 81.97
CA LYS A 114 5.21 -101.11 82.03
C LYS A 114 6.47 -100.36 81.64
N ARG A 115 7.66 -100.92 81.84
CA ARG A 115 8.93 -100.33 81.37
C ARG A 115 9.05 -100.44 79.86
N GLU A 116 8.70 -101.59 79.29
CA GLU A 116 8.70 -101.81 77.84
C GLU A 116 7.71 -100.87 77.13
N GLU A 117 6.49 -100.73 77.65
CA GLU A 117 5.50 -99.76 77.14
C GLU A 117 6.06 -98.31 77.13
N ARG A 118 6.75 -97.89 78.20
CA ARG A 118 7.37 -96.56 78.25
C ARG A 118 8.47 -96.39 77.22
N CYS A 119 9.31 -97.40 77.02
CA CYS A 119 10.34 -97.37 75.99
C CYS A 119 9.73 -97.26 74.57
N LEU A 120 8.64 -97.97 74.29
CA LEU A 120 7.92 -97.87 73.01
C LEU A 120 7.35 -96.47 72.79
N LEU A 121 6.71 -95.89 73.81
CA LEU A 121 6.19 -94.52 73.75
C LEU A 121 7.29 -93.48 73.50
N GLU A 122 8.45 -93.61 74.17
CA GLU A 122 9.60 -92.74 73.90
C GLU A 122 10.13 -92.87 72.47
N GLU A 123 10.13 -94.08 71.90
CA GLU A 123 10.51 -94.28 70.51
C GLU A 123 9.50 -93.68 69.52
N GLU A 124 8.21 -93.77 69.81
CA GLU A 124 7.14 -93.13 69.05
C GLU A 124 7.28 -91.60 69.11
N GLU A 125 7.45 -91.02 70.30
CA GLU A 125 7.72 -89.57 70.45
C GLU A 125 8.96 -89.13 69.66
N ARG A 126 10.03 -89.93 69.67
CA ARG A 126 11.24 -89.65 68.87
C ARG A 126 10.98 -89.74 67.37
N LYS A 127 10.07 -90.61 66.92
CA LYS A 127 9.65 -90.70 65.51
C LYS A 127 8.78 -89.49 65.15
N GLU A 128 7.82 -89.12 66.00
CA GLU A 128 6.97 -87.95 65.81
C GLU A 128 7.76 -86.64 65.75
N ARG A 129 8.71 -86.44 66.68
CA ARG A 129 9.61 -85.26 66.64
C ARG A 129 10.42 -85.21 65.35
N ARG A 130 10.90 -86.35 64.84
CA ARG A 130 11.62 -86.42 63.56
C ARG A 130 10.70 -86.06 62.38
N LEU A 131 9.46 -86.53 62.38
CA LEU A 131 8.48 -86.18 61.35
C LEU A 131 8.11 -84.70 61.38
N LEU A 132 7.93 -84.11 62.56
CA LEU A 132 7.65 -82.67 62.71
C LEU A 132 8.79 -81.82 62.15
N ILE A 133 10.05 -82.15 62.47
CA ILE A 133 11.23 -81.46 61.91
C ILE A 133 11.26 -81.57 60.38
N GLN A 134 10.90 -82.74 59.82
CA GLN A 134 10.83 -82.92 58.36
C GLN A 134 9.70 -82.10 57.73
N LEU A 135 8.53 -82.04 58.36
CA LEU A 135 7.40 -81.22 57.90
C LEU A 135 7.74 -79.73 57.92
N ASP A 136 8.40 -79.26 58.97
CA ASP A 136 8.84 -77.86 59.06
C ASP A 136 9.87 -77.53 57.98
N ARG A 137 10.85 -78.42 57.72
CA ARG A 137 11.78 -78.26 56.59
C ARG A 137 11.06 -78.17 55.24
N ILE A 138 10.09 -79.05 54.98
CA ILE A 138 9.31 -79.03 53.73
C ILE A 138 8.50 -77.74 53.60
N ARG A 139 7.95 -77.23 54.70
CA ARG A 139 7.23 -75.94 54.72
C ARG A 139 8.17 -74.78 54.42
N GLU A 140 9.33 -74.73 55.06
CA GLU A 140 10.35 -73.71 54.81
C GLU A 140 10.84 -73.73 53.35
N GLU A 141 11.09 -74.90 52.79
CA GLU A 141 11.48 -75.06 51.37
C GLU A 141 10.38 -74.58 50.42
N LYS A 142 9.11 -74.93 50.69
CA LYS A 142 7.96 -74.46 49.90
C LYS A 142 7.83 -72.93 49.97
N ASP A 143 7.90 -72.35 51.17
CA ASP A 143 7.81 -70.90 51.37
C ASP A 143 8.95 -70.17 50.66
N GLN A 144 10.16 -70.73 50.68
CA GLN A 144 11.30 -70.18 49.94
C GLN A 144 11.05 -70.22 48.43
N MET A 145 10.59 -71.34 47.90
CA MET A 145 10.27 -71.47 46.47
C MET A 145 9.15 -70.53 46.02
N GLU A 146 8.10 -70.36 46.84
CA GLU A 146 7.05 -69.38 46.55
C GLU A 146 7.56 -67.94 46.57
N ARG A 147 8.45 -67.60 47.50
CA ARG A 147 9.09 -66.27 47.54
C ARG A 147 9.95 -66.03 46.30
N PHE A 148 10.69 -67.04 45.84
CA PHE A 148 11.48 -66.93 44.60
C PHE A 148 10.58 -66.73 43.38
N ARG A 149 9.52 -67.53 43.23
CA ARG A 149 8.55 -67.36 42.12
C ARG A 149 7.93 -65.97 42.09
N ARG A 150 7.47 -65.46 43.25
CA ARG A 150 6.92 -64.10 43.34
C ARG A 150 7.94 -63.03 42.95
N ARG A 151 9.23 -63.21 43.29
CA ARG A 151 10.29 -62.28 42.88
C ARG A 151 10.53 -62.32 41.37
N GLU A 152 10.53 -63.51 40.77
CA GLU A 152 10.66 -63.68 39.31
C GLU A 152 9.48 -63.05 38.56
N GLU A 153 8.25 -63.32 39.00
CA GLU A 153 7.03 -62.71 38.43
C GLU A 153 7.06 -61.18 38.49
N LEU A 154 7.50 -60.60 39.62
CA LEU A 154 7.66 -59.15 39.76
C LEU A 154 8.74 -58.60 38.82
N ALA A 155 9.87 -59.29 38.68
CA ALA A 155 10.94 -58.88 37.77
C ALA A 155 10.49 -58.91 36.30
N GLU A 156 9.74 -59.94 35.91
CA GLU A 156 9.15 -60.04 34.56
C GLU A 156 8.13 -58.92 34.31
N GLN A 157 7.25 -58.64 35.27
CA GLN A 157 6.30 -57.53 35.19
C GLN A 157 7.01 -56.18 35.06
N GLU A 158 8.07 -55.94 35.84
CA GLU A 158 8.86 -54.71 35.74
C GLU A 158 9.55 -54.57 34.37
N LEU A 159 10.09 -55.67 33.82
CA LEU A 159 10.70 -55.67 32.49
C LEU A 159 9.67 -55.35 31.40
N LEU A 160 8.50 -55.98 31.45
CA LEU A 160 7.38 -55.71 30.56
C LEU A 160 6.92 -54.25 30.65
N GLN A 161 6.75 -53.71 31.86
CA GLN A 161 6.38 -52.32 32.06
C GLN A 161 7.42 -51.35 31.49
N ARG A 162 8.72 -51.63 31.68
CA ARG A 162 9.80 -50.82 31.08
C ARG A 162 9.75 -50.85 29.56
N LEU A 163 9.51 -52.02 28.96
CA LEU A 163 9.36 -52.15 27.51
C LEU A 163 8.18 -51.32 27.00
N VAL A 164 7.00 -51.47 27.61
CA VAL A 164 5.80 -50.70 27.25
C VAL A 164 6.04 -49.19 27.38
N GLN A 165 6.71 -48.74 28.45
CA GLN A 165 7.05 -47.33 28.61
C GLN A 165 8.02 -46.84 27.54
N GLN A 166 8.98 -47.66 27.12
CA GLN A 166 9.90 -47.32 26.02
C GLN A 166 9.15 -47.21 24.69
N GLU A 167 8.24 -48.14 24.40
CA GLU A 167 7.38 -48.10 23.20
C GLU A 167 6.48 -46.86 23.18
N ILE A 168 5.82 -46.54 24.30
CA ILE A 168 5.01 -45.32 24.42
C ILE A 168 5.86 -44.08 24.13
N ARG A 169 7.04 -43.96 24.74
CA ARG A 169 7.95 -42.83 24.48
C ARG A 169 8.41 -42.78 23.03
N ALA A 170 8.63 -43.93 22.38
CA ALA A 170 8.99 -43.99 20.97
C ALA A 170 7.85 -43.50 20.06
N ILE A 171 6.61 -43.91 20.35
CA ILE A 171 5.40 -43.49 19.64
C ILE A 171 5.16 -41.98 19.85
N GLU A 172 5.34 -41.46 21.05
CA GLU A 172 5.19 -40.03 21.33
C GLU A 172 6.22 -39.22 20.54
N ARG A 173 7.48 -39.66 20.50
CA ARG A 173 8.54 -39.03 19.71
C ARG A 173 8.24 -39.08 18.21
N SER A 174 7.71 -40.18 17.68
CA SER A 174 7.35 -40.26 16.26
C SER A 174 6.19 -39.33 15.93
N LYS A 175 5.15 -39.30 16.78
CA LYS A 175 4.00 -38.38 16.63
C LYS A 175 4.42 -36.91 16.69
N LEU A 176 5.36 -36.55 17.56
CA LEU A 176 5.91 -35.20 17.62
C LEU A 176 6.62 -34.83 16.31
N LYS A 177 7.49 -35.71 15.80
CA LYS A 177 8.16 -35.50 14.51
C LYS A 177 7.18 -35.36 13.34
N GLU A 178 6.13 -36.18 13.31
CA GLU A 178 5.07 -36.08 12.29
C GLU A 178 4.32 -34.74 12.36
N ARG A 179 4.03 -34.26 13.57
CA ARG A 179 3.40 -32.95 13.77
C ARG A 179 4.32 -31.81 13.33
N GLU A 180 5.59 -31.85 13.72
CA GLU A 180 6.60 -30.88 13.29
C GLU A 180 6.72 -30.85 11.76
N ALA A 181 6.82 -32.01 11.11
CA ALA A 181 6.88 -32.10 9.64
C ALA A 181 5.60 -31.56 8.96
N LEU A 182 4.42 -31.80 9.55
CA LEU A 182 3.15 -31.25 9.07
C LEU A 182 3.10 -29.73 9.23
N GLU A 183 3.61 -29.20 10.34
CA GLU A 183 3.71 -27.76 10.57
C GLU A 183 4.71 -27.09 9.62
N GLU A 184 5.87 -27.71 9.38
CA GLU A 184 6.84 -27.27 8.39
C GLU A 184 6.22 -27.20 6.99
N LEU A 185 5.53 -28.27 6.54
CA LEU A 185 4.82 -28.27 5.26
C LEU A 185 3.75 -27.17 5.17
N ARG A 186 3.01 -26.92 6.26
CA ARG A 186 2.02 -25.83 6.31
C ARG A 186 2.70 -24.47 6.20
N ASN A 187 3.80 -24.28 6.92
CA ASN A 187 4.58 -23.03 6.91
C ASN A 187 5.19 -22.78 5.53
N GLU A 188 5.73 -23.81 4.87
CA GLU A 188 6.23 -23.72 3.50
C GLU A 188 5.13 -23.34 2.51
N ASN A 189 3.97 -24.00 2.58
CA ASN A 189 2.84 -23.68 1.71
C ASN A 189 2.36 -22.25 1.93
N TYR A 190 2.27 -21.82 3.19
CA TYR A 190 1.92 -20.44 3.54
C TYR A 190 2.94 -19.43 3.00
N ALA A 191 4.24 -19.72 3.09
CA ALA A 191 5.30 -18.88 2.54
C ALA A 191 5.23 -18.80 1.00
N ARG A 192 4.91 -19.91 0.32
CA ARG A 192 4.69 -19.92 -1.13
C ARG A 192 3.50 -19.05 -1.52
N GLU A 193 2.37 -19.16 -0.81
CA GLU A 193 1.20 -18.31 -1.05
C GLU A 193 1.53 -16.82 -0.86
N LEU A 194 2.29 -16.46 0.17
CA LEU A 194 2.75 -15.10 0.40
C LEU A 194 3.66 -14.62 -0.75
N GLY A 195 4.57 -15.48 -1.22
CA GLY A 195 5.41 -15.22 -2.39
C GLY A 195 4.57 -14.90 -3.63
N GLU A 196 3.61 -15.76 -3.96
CA GLU A 196 2.71 -15.54 -5.10
C GLU A 196 1.89 -14.26 -4.97
N ARG A 197 1.35 -13.97 -3.78
CA ARG A 197 0.61 -12.72 -3.52
C ARG A 197 1.52 -11.51 -3.73
N SER A 198 2.75 -11.56 -3.22
CA SER A 198 3.75 -10.50 -3.41
C SER A 198 4.09 -10.29 -4.88
N GLU A 199 4.30 -11.36 -5.65
CA GLU A 199 4.54 -11.27 -7.09
C GLU A 199 3.36 -10.70 -7.87
N LYS A 200 2.13 -11.13 -7.56
CA LYS A 200 0.90 -10.57 -8.16
C LYS A 200 0.81 -9.06 -7.86
N LEU A 201 1.13 -8.65 -6.63
CA LEU A 201 1.12 -7.25 -6.21
C LEU A 201 2.19 -6.44 -6.95
N LYS A 202 3.42 -6.98 -7.09
CA LYS A 202 4.48 -6.36 -7.90
C LYS A 202 4.07 -6.18 -9.37
N LYS A 203 3.44 -7.20 -9.97
CA LYS A 203 2.93 -7.13 -11.36
C LYS A 203 1.85 -6.05 -11.49
N LEU A 204 0.92 -5.97 -10.54
CA LEU A 204 -0.11 -4.92 -10.52
C LEU A 204 0.50 -3.52 -10.39
N GLN A 205 1.47 -3.34 -9.50
CA GLN A 205 2.17 -2.07 -9.34
C GLN A 205 2.92 -1.66 -10.61
N LEU A 206 3.59 -2.61 -11.26
CA LEU A 206 4.33 -2.36 -12.51
C LEU A 206 3.38 -1.99 -13.66
N ASN A 207 2.24 -2.67 -13.76
CA ASN A 207 1.19 -2.32 -14.72
C ASN A 207 0.57 -0.95 -14.44
N ALA A 208 0.35 -0.60 -13.18
CA ALA A 208 -0.14 0.73 -12.80
C ALA A 208 0.87 1.83 -13.13
N ARG A 209 2.17 1.58 -12.93
CA ARG A 209 3.25 2.50 -13.34
C ARG A 209 3.28 2.70 -14.84
N LYS A 210 3.24 1.62 -15.63
CA LYS A 210 3.17 1.69 -17.10
C LYS A 210 1.99 2.51 -17.60
N ARG A 211 0.78 2.27 -17.06
CA ARG A 211 -0.42 3.06 -17.41
C ARG A 211 -0.25 4.54 -17.06
N ARG A 212 0.41 4.84 -15.94
CA ARG A 212 0.70 6.22 -15.54
C ARG A 212 1.70 6.88 -16.50
N GLU A 213 2.76 6.16 -16.88
CA GLU A 213 3.76 6.62 -17.86
C GLU A 213 3.09 6.88 -19.22
N GLU A 214 2.27 5.96 -19.72
CA GLU A 214 1.50 6.14 -20.96
C GLU A 214 0.57 7.36 -20.90
N ALA A 215 -0.08 7.61 -19.76
CA ALA A 215 -0.93 8.79 -19.58
C ALA A 215 -0.11 10.09 -19.59
N ILE A 216 1.06 10.09 -18.93
CA ILE A 216 1.98 11.23 -18.93
C ILE A 216 2.47 11.50 -20.36
N GLU A 217 2.86 10.48 -21.11
CA GLU A 217 3.29 10.62 -22.51
C GLU A 217 2.18 11.17 -23.41
N LYS A 218 0.94 10.70 -23.25
CA LYS A 218 -0.22 11.23 -23.99
C LYS A 218 -0.45 12.71 -23.67
N VAL A 219 -0.39 13.09 -22.40
CA VAL A 219 -0.52 14.50 -21.98
C VAL A 219 0.63 15.35 -22.54
N ALA A 220 1.87 14.85 -22.50
CA ALA A 220 3.02 15.54 -23.06
C ALA A 220 2.88 15.77 -24.58
N LYS A 221 2.41 14.77 -25.32
CA LYS A 221 2.13 14.90 -26.77
C LYS A 221 1.08 15.98 -27.06
N MET A 222 -0.05 15.97 -26.33
CA MET A 222 -1.08 17.00 -26.47
C MET A 222 -0.56 18.41 -26.16
N LEU A 223 0.30 18.56 -25.15
CA LEU A 223 0.91 19.85 -24.82
C LEU A 223 1.86 20.33 -25.91
N LEU A 224 2.65 19.44 -26.52
CA LEU A 224 3.54 19.77 -27.63
C LEU A 224 2.74 20.18 -28.88
N GLU A 225 1.66 19.47 -29.20
CA GLU A 225 0.76 19.82 -30.30
C GLU A 225 0.13 21.20 -30.10
N LEU A 226 -0.43 21.46 -28.91
CA LEU A 226 -0.98 22.79 -28.56
C LEU A 226 0.08 23.91 -28.63
N GLN A 227 1.32 23.61 -28.24
CA GLN A 227 2.41 24.57 -28.35
C GLN A 227 2.78 24.85 -29.81
N ALA A 228 2.80 23.82 -30.66
CA ALA A 228 3.04 23.96 -32.09
C ALA A 228 1.96 24.83 -32.75
N GLU A 229 0.68 24.53 -32.51
CA GLU A 229 -0.46 25.33 -33.01
C GLU A 229 -0.37 26.80 -32.56
N ARG A 230 -0.04 27.05 -31.29
CA ARG A 230 0.17 28.41 -30.78
C ARG A 230 1.32 29.12 -31.47
N SER A 231 2.40 28.40 -31.76
CA SER A 231 3.57 28.98 -32.45
C SER A 231 3.25 29.31 -33.91
N GLU A 232 2.52 28.44 -34.61
CA GLU A 232 2.05 28.67 -35.97
C GLU A 232 1.09 29.85 -36.04
N ARG A 233 0.11 29.92 -35.13
CA ARG A 233 -0.81 31.05 -35.04
C ARG A 233 -0.09 32.37 -34.80
N ARG A 234 0.95 32.38 -33.95
CA ARG A 234 1.77 33.58 -33.73
C ARG A 234 2.54 33.99 -34.99
N ARG A 235 3.13 33.03 -35.71
CA ARG A 235 3.81 33.30 -36.99
C ARG A 235 2.85 33.90 -38.01
N LEU A 236 1.69 33.28 -38.23
CA LEU A 236 0.65 33.78 -39.12
C LEU A 236 0.19 35.19 -38.74
N MET A 237 0.02 35.48 -37.45
CA MET A 237 -0.34 36.82 -37.00
C MET A 237 0.77 37.83 -37.31
N SER A 238 2.04 37.47 -37.09
CA SER A 238 3.17 38.33 -37.46
C SER A 238 3.24 38.58 -38.96
N ASP A 239 3.00 37.56 -39.79
CA ASP A 239 2.96 37.70 -41.24
C ASP A 239 1.84 38.63 -41.69
N LEU A 240 0.63 38.50 -41.12
CA LEU A 240 -0.48 39.40 -41.38
C LEU A 240 -0.16 40.86 -40.99
N MET A 241 0.42 41.07 -39.81
CA MET A 241 0.84 42.42 -39.38
C MET A 241 1.90 43.01 -40.32
N LEU A 242 2.82 42.19 -40.85
CA LEU A 242 3.81 42.64 -41.82
C LEU A 242 3.17 43.02 -43.16
N GLU A 243 2.17 42.27 -43.62
CA GLU A 243 1.41 42.63 -44.82
C GLU A 243 0.58 43.92 -44.63
N GLU A 244 -0.04 44.12 -43.46
CA GLU A 244 -0.72 45.37 -43.13
C GLU A 244 0.25 46.57 -43.20
N VAL A 245 1.43 46.46 -42.58
CA VAL A 245 2.47 47.50 -42.65
C VAL A 245 2.91 47.76 -44.10
N LYS A 246 3.06 46.73 -44.94
CA LYS A 246 3.40 46.92 -46.36
C LYS A 246 2.31 47.69 -47.09
N ILE A 247 1.04 47.34 -46.87
CA ILE A 247 -0.10 48.02 -47.48
C ILE A 247 -0.13 49.50 -47.05
N ASP A 248 0.06 49.78 -45.76
CA ASP A 248 0.08 51.16 -45.26
C ASP A 248 1.20 51.98 -45.93
N VAL A 249 2.41 51.42 -46.05
CA VAL A 249 3.53 52.07 -46.76
C VAL A 249 3.20 52.32 -48.24
N GLU A 250 2.57 51.37 -48.91
CA GLU A 250 2.13 51.55 -50.31
C GLU A 250 1.05 52.62 -50.44
N LEU A 251 0.11 52.69 -49.51
CA LEU A 251 -0.93 53.71 -49.47
C LEU A 251 -0.34 55.10 -49.23
N GLU A 252 0.55 55.25 -48.25
CA GLU A 252 1.26 56.52 -47.99
C GLU A 252 2.05 56.99 -49.22
N ALA A 253 2.74 56.07 -49.91
CA ALA A 253 3.47 56.37 -51.13
C ALA A 253 2.52 56.85 -52.25
N ARG A 254 1.39 56.18 -52.44
CA ARG A 254 0.36 56.58 -53.42
C ARG A 254 -0.26 57.92 -53.08
N GLU A 255 -0.59 58.17 -51.81
CA GLU A 255 -1.10 59.46 -51.36
C GLU A 255 -0.10 60.59 -51.61
N ALA A 256 1.18 60.37 -51.31
CA ALA A 256 2.23 61.34 -51.59
C ALA A 256 2.36 61.62 -53.09
N GLU A 257 2.26 60.60 -53.94
CA GLU A 257 2.27 60.75 -55.39
C GLU A 257 1.05 61.54 -55.89
N LEU A 258 -0.16 61.24 -55.40
CA LEU A 258 -1.37 61.98 -55.74
C LEU A 258 -1.27 63.44 -55.31
N ARG A 259 -0.78 63.72 -54.09
CA ARG A 259 -0.53 65.10 -53.62
C ARG A 259 0.47 65.83 -54.51
N ARG A 260 1.55 65.16 -54.96
CA ARG A 260 2.50 65.74 -55.92
C ARG A 260 1.83 66.04 -57.26
N ARG A 261 1.03 65.11 -57.80
CA ARG A 261 0.30 65.31 -59.05
C ARG A 261 -0.70 66.46 -58.96
N GLN A 262 -1.43 66.58 -57.85
CA GLN A 262 -2.33 67.71 -57.59
C GLN A 262 -1.56 69.04 -57.58
N LYS A 263 -0.49 69.14 -56.79
CA LYS A 263 0.36 70.35 -56.77
C LYS A 263 0.88 70.75 -58.16
N MET A 264 1.27 69.78 -58.98
CA MET A 264 1.72 70.05 -60.36
C MET A 264 0.58 70.55 -61.25
N ARG A 265 -0.64 70.04 -61.07
CA ARG A 265 -1.83 70.55 -61.77
C ARG A 265 -2.16 71.97 -61.33
N ASP A 266 -2.22 72.23 -60.03
CA ASP A 266 -2.49 73.55 -59.47
C ASP A 266 -1.46 74.58 -59.96
N TYR A 267 -0.18 74.19 -60.01
CA TYR A 267 0.89 75.02 -60.56
C TYR A 267 0.72 75.28 -62.06
N ALA A 268 0.36 74.25 -62.85
CA ALA A 268 0.11 74.41 -64.28
C ALA A 268 -1.11 75.30 -64.55
N GLU A 269 -2.18 75.17 -63.78
CA GLU A 269 -3.36 76.03 -63.84
C GLU A 269 -3.01 77.48 -63.49
N GLY A 270 -2.27 77.70 -62.40
CA GLY A 270 -1.79 79.02 -62.01
C GLY A 270 -0.89 79.69 -63.08
N LEU A 271 -0.01 78.92 -63.72
CA LEU A 271 0.78 79.41 -64.86
C LEU A 271 -0.09 79.78 -66.07
N GLN A 272 -1.12 78.98 -66.38
CA GLN A 272 -2.05 79.31 -67.47
C GLN A 272 -2.82 80.60 -67.18
N GLU A 273 -3.26 80.80 -65.94
CA GLU A 273 -3.92 82.05 -65.52
C GLU A 273 -2.98 83.25 -65.62
N GLN A 274 -1.71 83.10 -65.20
CA GLN A 274 -0.70 84.14 -65.35
C GLN A 274 -0.46 84.51 -66.83
N ILE A 275 -0.30 83.52 -67.71
CA ILE A 275 -0.13 83.75 -69.15
C ILE A 275 -1.35 84.49 -69.72
N ARG A 276 -2.58 84.04 -69.40
CA ARG A 276 -3.81 84.70 -69.85
C ARG A 276 -3.87 86.15 -69.37
N PHE A 277 -3.54 86.40 -68.11
CA PHE A 277 -3.50 87.74 -67.54
C PHE A 277 -2.46 88.64 -68.24
N GLU A 278 -1.26 88.13 -68.47
CA GLU A 278 -0.21 88.85 -69.21
C GLU A 278 -0.63 89.17 -70.64
N GLU A 279 -1.28 88.22 -71.34
CA GLU A 279 -1.82 88.43 -72.68
C GLU A 279 -2.92 89.49 -72.70
N GLU A 280 -3.85 89.46 -71.73
CA GLU A 280 -4.88 90.49 -71.58
C GLU A 280 -4.28 91.87 -71.31
N CYS A 281 -3.29 91.96 -70.43
CA CYS A 281 -2.54 93.19 -70.17
C CYS A 281 -1.84 93.71 -71.44
N ARG A 282 -1.18 92.82 -72.19
CA ARG A 282 -0.52 93.16 -73.46
C ARG A 282 -1.52 93.65 -74.50
N ARG A 283 -2.69 93.01 -74.62
CA ARG A 283 -3.77 93.46 -75.51
C ARG A 283 -4.26 94.86 -75.14
N ARG A 284 -4.56 95.10 -73.87
CA ARG A 284 -4.97 96.43 -73.38
C ARG A 284 -3.91 97.50 -73.64
N PHE A 285 -2.63 97.16 -73.52
CA PHE A 285 -1.54 98.08 -73.81
C PHE A 285 -1.49 98.42 -75.31
N LEU A 286 -1.59 97.42 -76.19
CA LEU A 286 -1.64 97.63 -77.64
C LEU A 286 -2.88 98.42 -78.07
N GLU A 287 -4.03 98.19 -77.44
CA GLU A 287 -5.26 98.98 -77.67
C GLU A 287 -5.03 100.45 -77.31
N ARG A 288 -4.46 100.74 -76.13
CA ARG A 288 -4.10 102.10 -75.73
C ARG A 288 -3.08 102.74 -76.66
N GLU A 289 -2.09 101.99 -77.15
CA GLU A 289 -1.13 102.48 -78.14
C GLU A 289 -1.80 102.81 -79.47
N ARG A 290 -2.77 102.00 -79.92
CA ARG A 290 -3.57 102.28 -81.13
C ARG A 290 -4.42 103.53 -80.94
N GLU A 291 -5.15 103.63 -79.84
CA GLU A 291 -5.95 104.83 -79.51
C GLU A 291 -5.08 106.08 -79.47
N PHE A 292 -3.88 105.98 -78.88
CA PHE A 292 -2.91 107.08 -78.86
C PHE A 292 -2.42 107.45 -80.27
N ALA A 293 -2.07 106.45 -81.09
CA ALA A 293 -1.62 106.67 -82.47
C ALA A 293 -2.74 107.30 -83.32
N GLU A 294 -3.98 106.84 -83.20
CA GLU A 294 -5.15 107.41 -83.87
C GLU A 294 -5.39 108.86 -83.44
N ALA A 295 -5.31 109.16 -82.14
CA ALA A 295 -5.45 110.52 -81.62
C ALA A 295 -4.35 111.46 -82.14
N VAL A 296 -3.10 110.99 -82.22
CA VAL A 296 -1.98 111.75 -82.79
C VAL A 296 -2.22 112.00 -84.28
N MET A 297 -2.59 110.98 -85.06
CA MET A 297 -2.88 111.11 -86.49
C MET A 297 -4.04 112.07 -86.75
N ALA A 298 -5.13 112.00 -85.98
CA ALA A 298 -6.24 112.93 -86.08
C ALA A 298 -5.79 114.38 -85.85
N LYS A 299 -4.91 114.62 -84.86
CA LYS A 299 -4.37 115.95 -84.58
C LYS A 299 -3.44 116.47 -85.68
N VAL A 300 -2.65 115.60 -86.30
CA VAL A 300 -1.81 115.95 -87.47
C VAL A 300 -2.70 116.32 -88.65
N MET A 301 -3.69 115.51 -88.99
CA MET A 301 -4.64 115.79 -90.09
C MET A 301 -5.43 117.08 -89.86
N GLN A 302 -5.85 117.37 -88.62
CA GLN A 302 -6.49 118.64 -88.27
C GLN A 302 -5.53 119.82 -88.47
N SER A 303 -4.25 119.66 -88.10
CA SER A 303 -3.24 120.71 -88.29
C SER A 303 -2.99 120.96 -89.79
N GLU A 304 -2.85 119.91 -90.60
CA GLU A 304 -2.69 120.03 -92.06
C GLU A 304 -3.90 120.70 -92.75
N THR A 305 -5.13 120.35 -92.35
CA THR A 305 -6.33 120.99 -92.92
C THR A 305 -6.41 122.47 -92.53
N MET A 306 -6.08 122.82 -91.28
CA MET A 306 -5.99 124.20 -90.83
C MET A 306 -4.90 124.99 -91.59
N GLU A 307 -3.74 124.39 -91.84
CA GLU A 307 -2.67 124.99 -92.65
C GLU A 307 -3.10 125.22 -94.11
N ARG A 308 -3.79 124.26 -94.74
CA ARG A 308 -4.34 124.43 -96.10
C ARG A 308 -5.38 125.56 -96.16
N LEU A 309 -6.34 125.56 -95.25
CA LEU A 309 -7.38 126.60 -95.18
C LEU A 309 -6.77 127.99 -94.94
N THR A 310 -5.78 128.10 -94.04
CA THR A 310 -5.10 129.38 -93.81
C THR A 310 -4.27 129.82 -95.02
N ALA A 311 -3.64 128.90 -95.76
CA ALA A 311 -2.95 129.21 -97.01
C ALA A 311 -3.91 129.69 -98.11
N GLU A 312 -5.08 129.06 -98.25
CA GLU A 312 -6.13 129.48 -99.19
C GLU A 312 -6.70 130.86 -98.85
N VAL A 313 -6.97 131.14 -97.57
CA VAL A 313 -7.41 132.47 -97.11
C VAL A 313 -6.35 133.53 -97.43
N ARG A 314 -5.07 133.24 -97.20
CA ARG A 314 -3.97 134.15 -97.58
C ARG A 314 -3.92 134.37 -99.10
N ARG A 315 -4.16 133.33 -99.92
CA ARG A 315 -4.23 133.46 -101.39
C ARG A 315 -5.41 134.34 -101.83
N ARG A 316 -6.62 134.11 -101.29
CA ARG A 316 -7.81 134.92 -101.61
C ARG A 316 -7.60 136.38 -101.26
N ARG A 317 -7.11 136.70 -100.06
CA ARG A 317 -6.78 138.09 -99.67
C ARG A 317 -5.78 138.76 -100.62
N ARG A 318 -4.78 138.03 -101.12
CA ARG A 318 -3.82 138.58 -102.10
C ARG A 318 -4.46 138.86 -103.46
N LEU A 319 -5.43 138.05 -103.87
CA LEU A 319 -6.18 138.27 -105.11
C LEU A 319 -7.13 139.46 -104.97
N GLU A 320 -7.91 139.52 -103.88
CA GLU A 320 -8.80 140.66 -103.56
C GLU A 320 -8.01 141.98 -103.56
N TYR A 321 -6.86 142.00 -102.89
CA TYR A 321 -5.99 143.18 -102.86
C TYR A 321 -5.46 143.57 -104.26
N ARG A 322 -5.16 142.60 -105.13
CA ARG A 322 -4.76 142.88 -106.53
C ARG A 322 -5.93 143.45 -107.34
N GLU A 323 -7.12 142.88 -107.21
CA GLU A 323 -8.32 143.37 -107.91
C GLU A 323 -8.68 144.79 -107.46
N GLU A 324 -8.56 145.11 -106.17
CA GLU A 324 -8.75 146.47 -105.65
C GLU A 324 -7.74 147.45 -106.25
N LEU A 325 -6.46 147.08 -106.34
CA LEU A 325 -5.43 147.90 -107.01
C LEU A 325 -5.71 148.10 -108.50
N GLU A 326 -6.16 147.07 -109.22
CA GLU A 326 -6.56 147.19 -110.63
C GLU A 326 -7.75 148.14 -110.81
N ARG A 327 -8.76 148.08 -109.93
CA ARG A 327 -9.91 149.01 -109.96
C ARG A 327 -9.44 150.44 -109.75
N LEU A 328 -8.55 150.69 -108.79
CA LEU A 328 -7.98 152.01 -108.54
C LEU A 328 -7.18 152.53 -109.75
N MET A 329 -6.41 151.68 -110.41
CA MET A 329 -5.69 152.05 -111.64
C MET A 329 -6.65 152.44 -112.77
N ARG A 330 -7.70 151.65 -113.02
CA ARG A 330 -8.72 151.96 -114.04
C ARG A 330 -9.45 153.26 -113.75
N GLN A 331 -9.81 153.53 -112.49
CA GLN A 331 -10.43 154.80 -112.08
C GLN A 331 -9.49 155.98 -112.37
N ARG A 332 -8.19 155.83 -112.11
CA ARG A 332 -7.18 156.86 -112.40
C ARG A 332 -7.02 157.09 -113.91
N GLU A 333 -7.04 156.03 -114.72
CA GLU A 333 -7.00 156.13 -116.19
C GLU A 333 -8.24 156.83 -116.75
N GLN A 334 -9.43 156.50 -116.25
CA GLN A 334 -10.69 157.16 -116.61
C GLN A 334 -10.66 158.66 -116.28
N ALA A 335 -10.25 159.03 -115.06
CA ALA A 335 -10.10 160.43 -114.68
C ALA A 335 -9.14 161.19 -115.61
N ARG A 336 -8.01 160.56 -115.99
CA ARG A 336 -7.03 161.16 -116.92
C ARG A 336 -7.58 161.31 -118.35
N LEU A 337 -8.40 160.36 -118.81
CA LEU A 337 -9.07 160.43 -120.11
C LEU A 337 -10.12 161.55 -120.12
N GLU A 338 -10.88 161.72 -119.04
CA GLU A 338 -11.85 162.81 -118.86
C GLU A 338 -11.18 164.19 -118.83
N GLU A 339 -10.00 164.32 -118.22
CA GLU A 339 -9.21 165.56 -118.29
C GLU A 339 -8.72 165.86 -119.71
N LEU A 340 -8.24 164.85 -120.44
CA LEU A 340 -7.78 165.01 -121.82
C LEU A 340 -8.92 165.38 -122.79
N THR A 341 -10.13 164.83 -122.60
CA THR A 341 -11.29 165.22 -123.40
C THR A 341 -11.74 166.65 -123.10
N ARG A 342 -11.73 167.09 -121.83
CA ARG A 342 -11.98 168.50 -121.49
C ARG A 342 -10.97 169.44 -122.15
N LEU A 343 -9.69 169.10 -122.12
CA LEU A 343 -8.64 169.88 -122.78
C LEU A 343 -8.80 169.93 -124.31
N ARG A 344 -9.23 168.83 -124.94
CA ARG A 344 -9.51 168.81 -126.40
C ARG A 344 -10.68 169.69 -126.78
N VAL A 345 -11.77 169.67 -126.01
CA VAL A 345 -12.94 170.53 -126.26
C VAL A 345 -12.56 172.01 -126.17
N ALA A 346 -11.81 172.39 -125.14
CA ALA A 346 -11.32 173.77 -125.00
C ALA A 346 -10.44 174.20 -126.19
N PHE A 347 -9.57 173.31 -126.68
CA PHE A 347 -8.71 173.59 -127.85
C PHE A 347 -9.50 173.71 -129.16
N GLU A 348 -10.56 172.91 -129.35
CA GLU A 348 -11.42 173.00 -130.54
C GLU A 348 -12.28 174.27 -130.56
N GLU A 349 -12.67 174.79 -129.39
CA GLU A 349 -13.39 176.06 -129.24
C GLU A 349 -12.50 177.26 -129.57
N GLU A 350 -11.28 177.34 -129.01
CA GLU A 350 -10.29 178.39 -129.36
C GLU A 350 -9.98 178.40 -130.87
N ARG A 351 -9.88 177.22 -131.49
CA ARG A 351 -9.58 177.11 -132.93
C ARG A 351 -10.73 177.60 -133.82
N LYS A 352 -11.98 177.50 -133.36
CA LYS A 352 -13.16 178.00 -134.10
C LYS A 352 -13.24 179.53 -134.03
N GLU A 353 -12.94 180.11 -132.88
CA GLU A 353 -12.87 181.56 -132.70
C GLU A 353 -11.77 182.19 -133.57
N GLU A 354 -10.57 181.60 -133.61
CA GLU A 354 -9.48 182.06 -134.49
C GLU A 354 -9.83 182.02 -135.99
N LEU A 355 -10.63 181.05 -136.43
CA LEU A 355 -11.04 180.93 -137.83
C LEU A 355 -12.11 181.96 -138.20
N ALA A 356 -13.03 182.27 -137.29
CA ALA A 356 -14.06 183.29 -137.50
C ALA A 356 -13.44 184.70 -137.63
N GLU A 357 -12.49 185.06 -136.77
CA GLU A 357 -11.78 186.35 -136.85
C GLU A 357 -11.00 186.52 -138.18
N LYS A 358 -10.39 185.43 -138.67
CA LYS A 358 -9.63 185.44 -139.94
C LYS A 358 -10.53 185.59 -141.17
N GLU A 359 -11.79 185.15 -141.11
CA GLU A 359 -12.75 185.34 -142.21
C GLU A 359 -13.38 186.75 -142.22
N GLU A 360 -13.71 187.31 -141.06
CA GLU A 360 -14.22 188.69 -140.96
C GLU A 360 -13.19 189.71 -141.45
N ALA A 361 -11.91 189.54 -141.08
CA ALA A 361 -10.83 190.40 -141.55
C ALA A 361 -10.61 190.33 -143.07
N ARG A 362 -10.89 189.18 -143.70
CA ARG A 362 -10.80 189.01 -145.18
C ARG A 362 -11.97 189.66 -145.91
N ASN A 363 -13.18 189.55 -145.36
CA ASN A 363 -14.38 190.16 -145.96
C ASN A 363 -14.38 191.69 -145.85
N ALA A 364 -13.95 192.25 -144.71
CA ALA A 364 -13.80 193.70 -144.55
C ALA A 364 -12.79 194.30 -145.55
N ARG A 365 -11.72 193.56 -145.84
CA ARG A 365 -10.67 193.95 -146.79
C ARG A 365 -11.16 193.94 -148.26
N LEU A 366 -12.02 192.98 -148.62
CA LEU A 366 -12.67 192.90 -149.94
C LEU A 366 -13.68 194.04 -150.18
N ILE A 367 -14.49 194.37 -149.18
CA ILE A 367 -15.48 195.48 -149.26
C ILE A 367 -14.77 196.83 -149.47
N LEU A 368 -13.66 197.06 -148.76
CA LEU A 368 -12.84 198.26 -148.91
C LEU A 368 -12.22 198.39 -150.32
N LEU A 369 -11.89 197.27 -150.95
CA LEU A 369 -11.34 197.21 -152.30
C LEU A 369 -12.39 197.53 -153.38
N GLU A 370 -13.63 197.04 -153.24
CA GLU A 370 -14.72 197.32 -154.19
C GLU A 370 -15.14 198.79 -154.18
N GLN A 371 -15.19 199.43 -153.01
CA GLN A 371 -15.65 200.83 -152.87
C GLN A 371 -14.69 201.88 -153.45
N HIS A 372 -13.40 201.56 -153.54
CA HIS A 372 -12.37 202.53 -153.93
C HIS A 372 -11.67 202.16 -155.25
N ILE A 373 -12.12 201.11 -155.94
CA ILE A 373 -11.41 200.56 -157.10
C ILE A 373 -11.29 201.56 -158.25
N ASP A 374 -12.31 202.39 -158.47
CA ASP A 374 -12.33 203.34 -159.59
C ASP A 374 -11.36 204.53 -159.41
N ASN A 375 -10.96 204.83 -158.17
CA ASN A 375 -10.07 205.96 -157.86
C ASN A 375 -8.61 205.57 -157.66
N VAL A 376 -8.34 204.32 -157.27
CA VAL A 376 -6.99 203.92 -156.81
C VAL A 376 -6.35 202.86 -157.72
N ALA A 377 -7.07 202.33 -158.72
CA ALA A 377 -6.60 201.28 -159.61
C ALA A 377 -5.28 201.59 -160.32
N ASP A 378 -4.99 202.86 -160.66
CA ASP A 378 -3.76 203.23 -161.38
C ASP A 378 -2.54 203.39 -160.45
N PHE A 379 -2.76 203.50 -159.14
CA PHE A 379 -1.70 203.75 -158.15
C PHE A 379 -1.35 202.53 -157.28
N MET A 380 -2.04 201.39 -157.47
CA MET A 380 -1.82 200.18 -156.67
C MET A 380 -0.81 199.19 -157.27
N SER A 381 0.08 198.68 -156.42
CA SER A 381 1.07 197.66 -156.75
C SER A 381 0.47 196.25 -156.73
N ARG A 382 0.76 195.43 -157.75
CA ARG A 382 0.31 194.02 -157.86
C ARG A 382 0.78 193.12 -156.72
N LYS A 383 1.78 193.53 -155.93
CA LYS A 383 2.36 192.72 -154.84
C LYS A 383 1.55 192.77 -153.53
N SER A 384 0.65 193.72 -153.37
CA SER A 384 -0.12 193.92 -152.12
C SER A 384 -1.53 193.31 -152.12
N LEU A 385 -1.88 192.50 -153.14
CA LEU A 385 -3.22 191.95 -153.36
C LEU A 385 -3.28 190.41 -153.29
N TYR A 386 -4.24 189.88 -152.54
CA TYR A 386 -4.59 188.46 -152.51
C TYR A 386 -5.24 188.02 -153.84
N GLU A 387 -5.26 186.72 -154.12
CA GLU A 387 -5.67 186.17 -155.43
C GLU A 387 -7.08 186.59 -155.86
N ARG A 388 -8.06 186.59 -154.94
CA ARG A 388 -9.42 187.08 -155.21
C ARG A 388 -9.47 188.59 -155.43
N GLU A 389 -8.65 189.36 -154.70
CA GLU A 389 -8.56 190.83 -154.83
C GLU A 389 -7.97 191.25 -156.20
N ARG A 390 -7.09 190.42 -156.79
CA ARG A 390 -6.50 190.65 -158.11
C ARG A 390 -7.51 190.57 -159.26
N GLY A 391 -8.49 189.67 -159.16
CA GLY A 391 -9.53 189.50 -160.18
C GLY A 391 -10.41 190.76 -160.33
N VAL A 392 -10.81 191.37 -159.21
CA VAL A 392 -11.67 192.56 -159.19
C VAL A 392 -10.96 193.79 -159.79
N VAL A 393 -9.65 193.93 -159.57
CA VAL A 393 -8.83 195.04 -160.12
C VAL A 393 -8.56 194.87 -161.63
N GLU A 394 -8.53 193.65 -162.15
CA GLU A 394 -8.29 193.41 -163.59
C GLU A 394 -9.55 193.58 -164.45
N GLU A 395 -10.74 193.33 -163.89
CA GLU A 395 -12.00 193.55 -164.59
C GLU A 395 -12.31 195.05 -164.81
N SER A 396 -11.92 195.92 -163.89
CA SER A 396 -12.11 197.37 -164.04
C SER A 396 -11.15 197.99 -165.08
N ARG A 397 -9.91 197.48 -165.21
CA ARG A 397 -8.93 197.97 -166.21
C ARG A 397 -9.27 197.62 -167.67
N LYS A 398 -10.12 196.61 -167.92
CA LYS A 398 -10.56 196.23 -169.28
C LYS A 398 -11.74 197.07 -169.79
N LYS A 399 -12.35 197.91 -168.96
CA LYS A 399 -13.51 198.75 -169.32
C LYS A 399 -13.15 200.21 -169.68
N LYS A 400 -11.89 200.52 -169.97
CA LYS A 400 -11.45 201.82 -170.53
C LYS A 400 -10.66 201.64 -171.81
#